data_AF-A0AAV8WYR6-F1
#
_entry.id   AF-A0AAV8WYR6-F1
#
_cell.length_a   1.000
_cell.length_b   1.000
_cell.length_c   1.000
_cell.angle_alpha   90.00
_cell.angle_beta   90.00
_cell.angle_gamma   90.00
#
_symmetry.space_group_name_H-M   'P 1'
#
loop_
_entity.id
_entity.type
_entity.pdbx_description
1 polymer ?
#
loop_
_entity_poly.entity_id
_entity_poly.type
_entity_poly.pdbx_seq_one_letter_code
_entity_poly.pdbx_strand_id
1 'polypeptide(L)'
;MPENNALQGLCQGMLEAWKIYGNPKAAILFVIEDVTYNICDQRFHEFEIRKQNPHVKVIRRTLTDIGDRGSLTSENELIIDNHVVSIIYFRAGYEPGHYPSKKEWDARLLMERSQAIKSPSIQYHLAGTKKVQQALSKSGVIEMFLTEAKKIEAIKDIFTGLYGLDFDEFGDQAVQMALDNPDRDSQKILVNKQVGHMLRTKISTANEGGVAAGLGALDSPYLID
;
A
#
# COMPACT_ATOMS: atom_id res chain seq x y z
N MET A 1 20.64 -14.19 -13.22
CA MET A 1 19.37 -13.61 -12.70
C MET A 1 19.69 -12.29 -12.05
N PRO A 2 18.86 -11.24 -12.25
CA PRO A 2 19.10 -9.95 -11.63
C PRO A 2 18.98 -10.04 -10.10
N GLU A 3 19.76 -9.22 -9.40
CA GLU A 3 19.71 -9.15 -7.94
C GLU A 3 18.33 -8.67 -7.45
N ASN A 4 17.86 -9.21 -6.32
CA ASN A 4 16.55 -8.88 -5.77
C ASN A 4 16.64 -8.52 -4.28
N ASN A 5 16.56 -7.22 -3.99
CA ASN A 5 16.63 -6.66 -2.64
C ASN A 5 15.27 -6.13 -2.15
N ALA A 6 14.16 -6.67 -2.69
CA ALA A 6 12.81 -6.15 -2.46
C ALA A 6 12.46 -6.10 -0.97
N LEU A 7 12.73 -7.19 -0.23
CA LEU A 7 12.45 -7.29 1.20
C LEU A 7 13.22 -6.22 1.99
N GLN A 8 14.52 -6.08 1.72
CA GLN A 8 15.41 -5.14 2.39
C GLN A 8 14.96 -3.70 2.13
N GLY A 9 14.67 -3.36 0.87
CA GLY A 9 14.28 -2.00 0.49
C GLY A 9 12.88 -1.62 0.99
N LEU A 10 11.92 -2.55 1.02
CA LEU A 10 10.61 -2.32 1.62
C LEU A 10 10.73 -2.07 3.14
N CYS A 11 11.50 -2.91 3.84
CA CYS A 11 11.73 -2.73 5.28
C CYS A 11 12.49 -1.44 5.58
N GLN A 12 13.46 -1.07 4.74
CA GLN A 12 14.16 0.20 4.84
C GLN A 12 13.20 1.39 4.72
N GLY A 13 12.25 1.35 3.76
CA GLY A 13 11.22 2.38 3.63
C GLY A 13 10.37 2.55 4.89
N MET A 14 9.98 1.44 5.53
CA MET A 14 9.28 1.48 6.82
C MET A 14 10.16 2.09 7.92
N LEU A 15 11.45 1.72 7.98
CA LEU A 15 12.36 2.26 8.98
C LEU A 15 12.61 3.76 8.79
N GLU A 16 12.70 4.25 7.56
CA GLU A 16 12.80 5.69 7.29
C GLU A 16 11.52 6.42 7.72
N ALA A 17 10.33 5.88 7.41
CA ALA A 17 9.07 6.42 7.90
C ALA A 17 9.01 6.44 9.45
N TRP A 18 9.56 5.43 10.11
CA TRP A 18 9.57 5.32 11.57
C TRP A 18 10.48 6.39 12.18
N LYS A 19 11.64 6.64 11.56
CA LYS A 19 12.54 7.74 11.93
C LYS A 19 11.88 9.10 11.76
N ILE A 20 11.13 9.29 10.67
CA ILE A 20 10.39 10.53 10.39
C ILE A 20 9.30 10.76 11.44
N TYR A 21 8.59 9.71 11.86
CA TYR A 21 7.60 9.79 12.94
C TYR A 21 8.25 10.24 14.26
N GLY A 22 9.50 9.88 14.52
CA GLY A 22 10.34 10.51 15.54
C GLY A 22 10.11 10.03 16.98
N ASN A 23 9.37 8.94 17.19
CA ASN A 23 9.16 8.35 18.52
C ASN A 23 9.88 7.00 18.66
N PRO A 24 11.00 6.91 19.42
CA PRO A 24 11.81 5.69 19.52
C PRO A 24 11.11 4.55 20.28
N LYS A 25 10.01 4.82 20.98
CA LYS A 25 9.22 3.80 21.69
C LYS A 25 8.04 3.30 20.86
N ALA A 26 7.74 3.95 19.73
CA ALA A 26 6.60 3.60 18.91
C ALA A 26 6.85 2.30 18.13
N ALA A 27 5.79 1.50 18.00
CA ALA A 27 5.80 0.26 17.24
C ALA A 27 5.35 0.50 15.79
N ILE A 28 5.72 -0.44 14.92
CA ILE A 28 5.13 -0.63 13.59
C ILE A 28 4.01 -1.66 13.72
N LEU A 29 2.81 -1.29 13.32
CA LEU A 29 1.63 -2.15 13.32
C LEU A 29 1.45 -2.81 11.96
N PHE A 30 1.42 -4.13 11.93
CA PHE A 30 1.01 -4.92 10.77
C PHE A 30 -0.47 -5.29 10.94
N VAL A 31 -1.31 -4.78 10.04
CA VAL A 31 -2.73 -5.16 9.97
C VAL A 31 -2.82 -6.44 9.15
N ILE A 32 -3.27 -7.53 9.77
CA ILE A 32 -3.22 -8.88 9.19
C ILE A 32 -4.61 -9.52 9.10
N GLU A 33 -4.72 -10.57 8.30
CA GLU A 33 -5.93 -11.39 8.17
C GLU A 33 -6.06 -12.35 9.36
N ASP A 34 -7.28 -12.73 9.72
CA ASP A 34 -7.55 -13.67 10.83
C ASP A 34 -6.87 -15.03 10.59
N VAL A 35 -6.89 -15.50 9.33
CA VAL A 35 -6.19 -16.69 8.87
C VAL A 35 -5.21 -16.29 7.78
N THR A 36 -3.93 -16.24 8.11
CA THR A 36 -2.89 -15.83 7.15
C THR A 36 -2.30 -17.06 6.43
N TYR A 37 -2.59 -17.21 5.14
CA TYR A 37 -2.01 -18.29 4.31
C TYR A 37 -0.55 -18.02 3.90
N ASN A 38 -0.11 -16.75 3.93
CA ASN A 38 1.25 -16.36 3.56
C ASN A 38 2.03 -15.75 4.75
N ILE A 39 2.00 -16.43 5.90
CA ILE A 39 2.60 -15.92 7.15
C ILE A 39 4.12 -15.80 7.04
N CYS A 40 4.78 -16.70 6.30
CA CYS A 40 6.23 -16.70 6.14
C CYS A 40 6.73 -15.40 5.51
N ASP A 41 6.08 -14.90 4.45
CA ASP A 41 6.41 -13.62 3.83
C ASP A 41 6.29 -12.46 4.81
N GLN A 42 5.24 -12.43 5.63
CA GLN A 42 5.07 -11.37 6.62
C GLN A 42 6.12 -11.45 7.75
N ARG A 43 6.47 -12.66 8.20
CA ARG A 43 7.52 -12.87 9.20
C ARG A 43 8.90 -12.48 8.69
N PHE A 44 9.18 -12.65 7.40
CA PHE A 44 10.42 -12.17 6.82
C PHE A 44 10.57 -10.65 6.93
N HIS A 45 9.50 -9.89 6.78
CA HIS A 45 9.53 -8.44 7.00
C HIS A 45 9.87 -8.12 8.46
N GLU A 46 9.27 -8.82 9.43
CA GLU A 46 9.58 -8.64 10.85
C GLU A 46 11.05 -8.96 11.17
N PHE A 47 11.58 -10.06 10.63
CA PHE A 47 12.98 -10.43 10.84
C PHE A 47 13.93 -9.45 10.18
N GLU A 48 13.62 -8.97 8.97
CA GLU A 48 14.46 -8.01 8.28
C GLU A 48 14.42 -6.63 8.96
N ILE A 49 13.25 -6.15 9.39
CA ILE A 49 13.12 -4.93 10.22
C ILE A 49 13.98 -5.06 11.47
N ARG A 50 13.87 -6.19 12.20
CA ARG A 50 14.66 -6.43 13.42
C ARG A 50 16.16 -6.52 13.13
N LYS A 51 16.56 -7.10 12.01
CA LYS A 51 17.96 -7.21 11.57
C LYS A 51 18.53 -5.84 11.25
N GLN A 52 17.78 -4.98 10.55
CA GLN A 52 18.21 -3.64 10.19
C GLN A 52 18.16 -2.66 11.39
N ASN A 53 17.17 -2.80 12.27
CA ASN A 53 17.06 -2.02 13.49
C ASN A 53 16.39 -2.83 14.64
N PRO A 54 17.19 -3.37 15.58
CA PRO A 54 16.67 -4.26 16.64
C PRO A 54 15.83 -3.54 17.70
N HIS A 55 15.82 -2.20 17.72
CA HIS A 55 15.05 -1.41 18.67
C HIS A 55 13.59 -1.19 18.24
N VAL A 56 13.29 -1.40 16.95
CA VAL A 56 11.93 -1.23 16.42
C VAL A 56 11.09 -2.46 16.75
N LYS A 57 9.95 -2.22 17.39
CA LYS A 57 8.98 -3.27 17.68
C LYS A 57 7.98 -3.37 16.54
N VAL A 58 7.72 -4.60 16.08
CA VAL A 58 6.60 -4.89 15.18
C VAL A 58 5.52 -5.63 15.94
N ILE A 59 4.28 -5.16 15.86
CA ILE A 59 3.11 -5.82 16.42
C ILE A 59 2.14 -6.17 15.29
N ARG A 60 1.42 -7.27 15.43
CA ARG A 60 0.49 -7.80 14.39
C ARG A 60 -0.90 -7.88 14.96
N ARG A 61 -1.88 -7.24 14.34
CA ARG A 61 -3.27 -7.28 14.80
C ARG A 61 -4.23 -7.37 13.63
N THR A 62 -5.35 -8.03 13.84
CA THR A 62 -6.45 -8.04 12.88
C THR A 62 -7.24 -6.73 12.98
N LEU A 63 -8.11 -6.44 12.03
CA LEU A 63 -8.99 -5.27 12.13
C LEU A 63 -9.91 -5.36 13.35
N THR A 64 -10.39 -6.55 13.68
CA THR A 64 -11.21 -6.82 14.87
C THR A 64 -10.43 -6.53 16.15
N ASP A 65 -9.19 -7.01 16.26
CA ASP A 65 -8.30 -6.72 17.41
C ASP A 65 -8.13 -5.22 17.64
N ILE A 66 -7.95 -4.47 16.55
CA ILE A 66 -7.75 -3.02 16.57
C ILE A 66 -9.05 -2.33 16.99
N GLY A 67 -10.21 -2.81 16.53
CA GLY A 67 -11.51 -2.31 16.95
C GLY A 67 -11.80 -2.55 18.43
N ASP A 68 -11.29 -3.64 19.00
CA ASP A 68 -11.50 -3.99 20.40
C ASP A 68 -10.52 -3.30 21.37
N ARG A 69 -9.29 -3.04 20.93
CA ARG A 69 -8.19 -2.61 21.81
C ARG A 69 -7.54 -1.29 21.42
N GLY A 70 -7.87 -0.75 20.26
CA GLY A 70 -7.30 0.48 19.73
C GLY A 70 -7.97 1.71 20.31
N SER A 71 -7.17 2.74 20.59
CA SER A 71 -7.68 4.05 21.00
C SER A 71 -6.78 5.18 20.50
N LEU A 72 -7.29 6.41 20.54
CA LEU A 72 -6.53 7.61 20.23
C LEU A 72 -6.27 8.42 21.51
N THR A 73 -5.09 8.99 21.64
CA THR A 73 -4.80 10.01 22.65
C THR A 73 -5.45 11.35 22.27
N SER A 74 -5.34 12.36 23.13
CA SER A 74 -5.76 13.74 22.83
C SER A 74 -5.04 14.34 21.62
N GLU A 75 -3.83 13.87 21.34
CA GLU A 75 -2.98 14.29 20.23
C GLU A 75 -3.20 13.44 18.96
N ASN A 76 -4.19 12.53 18.98
CA ASN A 76 -4.48 11.55 17.94
C ASN A 76 -3.34 10.55 17.69
N GLU A 77 -2.51 10.24 18.69
CA GLU A 77 -1.61 9.09 18.63
C GLU A 77 -2.43 7.80 18.77
N LEU A 78 -2.18 6.82 17.89
CA LEU A 78 -2.83 5.51 17.98
C LEU A 78 -2.13 4.66 19.03
N ILE A 79 -2.89 4.21 20.03
CA ILE A 79 -2.43 3.28 21.06
C ILE A 79 -3.04 1.90 20.83
N ILE A 80 -2.19 0.87 20.81
CA ILE A 80 -2.60 -0.55 20.77
C ILE A 80 -1.71 -1.36 21.70
N ASP A 81 -2.32 -2.13 22.62
CA ASP A 81 -1.63 -2.94 23.64
C ASP A 81 -0.50 -2.18 24.35
N ASN A 82 -0.80 -0.95 24.81
CA ASN A 82 0.13 -0.04 25.48
C ASN A 82 1.33 0.43 24.63
N HIS A 83 1.26 0.29 23.30
CA HIS A 83 2.26 0.83 22.38
C HIS A 83 1.66 1.98 21.57
N VAL A 84 2.40 3.09 21.49
CA VAL A 84 2.16 4.11 20.46
C VAL A 84 2.49 3.49 19.10
N VAL A 85 1.64 3.68 18.11
CA VAL A 85 1.84 3.18 16.75
C VAL A 85 2.34 4.32 15.86
N SER A 86 3.49 4.10 15.23
CA SER A 86 4.12 5.06 14.30
C SER A 86 3.74 4.81 12.85
N ILE A 87 3.62 3.53 12.47
CA ILE A 87 3.32 3.11 11.10
C ILE A 87 2.27 2.02 11.14
N ILE A 88 1.34 2.09 10.19
CA ILE A 88 0.32 1.08 9.95
C ILE A 88 0.57 0.48 8.58
N TYR A 89 1.08 -0.74 8.55
CA TYR A 89 1.34 -1.50 7.34
C TYR A 89 0.21 -2.49 7.08
N PHE A 90 -0.54 -2.27 6.00
CA PHE A 90 -1.70 -3.09 5.66
C PHE A 90 -1.28 -4.34 4.91
N ARG A 91 -1.52 -5.50 5.52
CA ARG A 91 -1.51 -6.83 4.90
C ARG A 91 -2.89 -7.49 4.89
N ALA A 92 -3.92 -6.70 5.21
CA ALA A 92 -5.34 -7.02 5.13
C ALA A 92 -6.13 -5.72 4.88
N GLY A 93 -7.46 -5.82 4.71
CA GLY A 93 -8.34 -4.66 4.54
C GLY A 93 -8.49 -4.15 3.10
N TYR A 94 -8.10 -4.97 2.11
CA TYR A 94 -8.29 -4.72 0.67
C TYR A 94 -9.44 -5.51 0.04
N GLU A 95 -10.15 -6.32 0.83
CA GLU A 95 -11.28 -7.15 0.39
C GLU A 95 -12.44 -7.00 1.38
N PRO A 96 -13.70 -7.07 0.91
CA PRO A 96 -14.87 -6.97 1.79
C PRO A 96 -14.91 -8.04 2.88
N GLY A 97 -14.36 -9.24 2.62
CA GLY A 97 -14.29 -10.33 3.59
C GLY A 97 -13.48 -10.00 4.85
N HIS A 98 -12.59 -9.01 4.79
CA HIS A 98 -11.86 -8.51 5.96
C HIS A 98 -12.68 -7.57 6.87
N TYR A 99 -13.93 -7.27 6.49
CA TYR A 99 -14.83 -6.37 7.20
C TYR A 99 -16.16 -7.06 7.53
N PRO A 100 -16.17 -8.12 8.36
CA PRO A 100 -17.38 -8.87 8.68
C PRO A 100 -18.42 -8.04 9.44
N SER A 101 -18.02 -6.94 10.09
CA SER A 101 -18.91 -6.08 10.86
C SER A 101 -18.53 -4.59 10.78
N LYS A 102 -19.36 -3.73 11.38
CA LYS A 102 -19.06 -2.30 11.53
C LYS A 102 -17.77 -2.05 12.33
N LYS A 103 -17.39 -2.97 13.22
CA LYS A 103 -16.21 -2.83 14.07
C LYS A 103 -14.94 -2.65 13.25
N GLU A 104 -14.76 -3.44 12.20
CA GLU A 104 -13.56 -3.38 11.36
C GLU A 104 -13.51 -2.09 10.54
N TRP A 105 -14.69 -1.57 10.14
CA TRP A 105 -14.81 -0.26 9.51
C TRP A 105 -14.45 0.87 10.47
N ASP A 106 -14.94 0.80 11.71
CA ASP A 106 -14.61 1.76 12.77
C ASP A 106 -13.11 1.71 13.10
N ALA A 107 -12.51 0.53 13.13
CA ALA A 107 -11.07 0.34 13.30
C ALA A 107 -10.27 0.97 12.15
N ARG A 108 -10.71 0.78 10.90
CA ARG A 108 -10.08 1.43 9.75
C ARG A 108 -10.16 2.94 9.86
N LEU A 109 -11.32 3.49 10.23
CA LEU A 109 -11.50 4.93 10.43
C LEU A 109 -10.62 5.46 11.57
N LEU A 110 -10.54 4.75 12.70
CA LEU A 110 -9.68 5.08 13.84
C LEU A 110 -8.22 5.22 13.40
N MET A 111 -7.73 4.24 12.63
CA MET A 111 -6.37 4.23 12.09
C MET A 111 -6.11 5.40 11.15
N GLU A 112 -7.02 5.67 10.20
CA GLU A 112 -6.85 6.76 9.24
C GLU A 112 -6.84 8.14 9.92
N ARG A 113 -7.64 8.31 10.99
CA ARG A 113 -7.68 9.54 11.81
C ARG A 113 -6.44 9.75 12.69
N SER A 114 -5.64 8.71 12.91
CA SER A 114 -4.45 8.80 13.74
C SER A 114 -3.29 9.52 13.05
N GLN A 115 -2.35 10.01 13.85
CA GLN A 115 -1.06 10.56 13.40
C GLN A 115 -0.11 9.51 12.81
N ALA A 116 -0.39 8.21 13.00
CA ALA A 116 0.45 7.15 12.45
C ALA A 116 0.53 7.28 10.91
N ILE A 117 1.67 6.92 10.34
CA ILE A 117 1.89 6.91 8.89
C ILE A 117 1.26 5.63 8.32
N LYS A 118 0.32 5.78 7.39
CA LYS A 118 -0.39 4.65 6.78
C LYS A 118 0.35 4.18 5.53
N SER A 119 0.51 2.87 5.39
CA SER A 119 1.11 2.20 4.23
C SER A 119 0.17 1.11 3.71
N PRO A 120 -0.72 1.44 2.76
CA PRO A 120 -1.05 2.78 2.23
C PRO A 120 -2.11 3.52 3.07
N SER A 121 -2.23 4.85 2.88
CA SER A 121 -3.40 5.62 3.34
C SER A 121 -4.65 5.29 2.52
N ILE A 122 -5.83 5.73 3.00
CA ILE A 122 -7.09 5.52 2.25
C ILE A 122 -7.07 6.14 0.85
N GLN A 123 -6.43 7.29 0.65
CA GLN A 123 -6.32 7.93 -0.67
C GLN A 123 -5.47 7.08 -1.63
N TYR A 124 -4.32 6.58 -1.15
CA TYR A 124 -3.47 5.68 -1.94
C TYR A 124 -4.15 4.35 -2.23
N HIS A 125 -4.95 3.84 -1.29
CA HIS A 125 -5.78 2.65 -1.51
C HIS A 125 -6.76 2.87 -2.68
N LEU A 126 -7.50 3.99 -2.68
CA LEU A 126 -8.44 4.34 -3.75
C LEU A 126 -7.74 4.57 -5.09
N ALA A 127 -6.55 5.19 -5.08
CA ALA A 127 -5.75 5.40 -6.27
C ALA A 127 -5.34 4.08 -6.96
N GLY A 128 -5.24 2.98 -6.20
CA GLY A 128 -4.95 1.64 -6.73
C GLY A 128 -6.13 0.92 -7.38
N THR A 129 -7.33 1.51 -7.41
CA THR A 129 -8.52 0.87 -7.98
C THR A 129 -8.45 0.78 -9.51
N LYS A 130 -9.09 -0.25 -10.09
CA LYS A 130 -9.18 -0.41 -11.54
C LYS A 130 -9.91 0.73 -12.24
N LYS A 131 -10.85 1.37 -11.53
CA LYS A 131 -11.54 2.55 -12.03
C LYS A 131 -10.60 3.74 -12.18
N VAL A 132 -9.74 4.00 -11.19
CA VAL A 132 -8.72 5.06 -11.29
C VAL A 132 -7.71 4.72 -12.39
N GLN A 133 -7.26 3.47 -12.48
CA GLN A 133 -6.38 3.02 -13.56
C GLN A 133 -6.97 3.30 -14.95
N GLN A 134 -8.27 3.02 -15.15
CA GLN A 134 -9.00 3.31 -16.39
C GLN A 134 -9.19 4.82 -16.63
N ALA A 135 -9.43 5.60 -15.58
CA ALA A 135 -9.56 7.06 -15.70
C ALA A 135 -8.25 7.72 -16.13
N LEU A 136 -7.12 7.27 -15.58
CA LEU A 136 -5.78 7.77 -15.92
C LEU A 136 -5.35 7.47 -17.36
N SER A 137 -5.92 6.44 -18.00
CA SER A 137 -5.62 6.12 -19.41
C SER A 137 -6.40 6.96 -20.41
N LYS A 138 -7.33 7.83 -19.97
CA LYS A 138 -8.00 8.78 -20.86
C LYS A 138 -7.01 9.85 -21.31
N SER A 139 -7.12 10.24 -22.59
CA SER A 139 -6.27 11.28 -23.18
C SER A 139 -6.34 12.58 -22.38
N GLY A 140 -5.19 13.18 -22.08
CA GLY A 140 -5.10 14.46 -21.36
C GLY A 140 -5.16 14.35 -19.84
N VAL A 141 -5.55 13.22 -19.26
CA VAL A 141 -5.72 13.09 -17.80
C VAL A 141 -4.38 12.93 -17.07
N ILE A 142 -3.44 12.14 -17.62
CA ILE A 142 -2.15 11.90 -16.97
C ILE A 142 -1.29 13.18 -16.92
N GLU A 143 -1.44 14.05 -17.93
CA GLU A 143 -0.81 15.36 -18.04
C GLU A 143 -1.26 16.35 -16.96
N MET A 144 -2.39 16.08 -16.31
CA MET A 144 -2.86 16.86 -15.17
C MET A 144 -2.06 16.58 -13.90
N PHE A 145 -1.45 15.39 -13.79
CA PHE A 145 -0.72 14.95 -12.61
C PHE A 145 0.80 14.96 -12.80
N LEU A 146 1.28 14.96 -14.04
CA LEU A 146 2.70 14.90 -14.38
C LEU A 146 3.05 15.99 -15.38
N THR A 147 4.19 16.64 -15.16
CA THR A 147 4.70 17.73 -16.01
C THR A 147 5.85 17.28 -16.93
N GLU A 148 6.56 16.20 -16.58
CA GLU A 148 7.72 15.72 -17.33
C GLU A 148 7.31 14.90 -18.56
N ALA A 149 7.42 15.48 -19.75
CA ALA A 149 7.03 14.86 -21.02
C ALA A 149 7.60 13.44 -21.21
N LYS A 150 8.88 13.21 -20.90
CA LYS A 150 9.49 11.87 -21.03
C LYS A 150 8.83 10.82 -20.13
N LYS A 151 8.41 11.19 -18.92
CA LYS A 151 7.72 10.27 -18.00
C LYS A 151 6.30 10.00 -18.47
N ILE A 152 5.62 11.04 -18.95
CA ILE A 152 4.26 10.93 -19.52
C ILE A 152 4.27 9.94 -20.68
N GLU A 153 5.17 10.09 -21.64
CA GLU A 153 5.27 9.19 -22.79
C GLU A 153 5.60 7.75 -22.36
N ALA A 154 6.55 7.56 -21.43
CA ALA A 154 6.87 6.23 -20.92
C ALA A 154 5.69 5.55 -20.20
N ILE A 155 4.84 6.31 -19.50
CA ILE A 155 3.64 5.77 -18.84
C ILE A 155 2.57 5.42 -19.86
N LYS A 156 2.34 6.30 -20.86
CA LYS A 156 1.37 6.08 -21.93
C LYS A 156 1.70 4.83 -22.75
N ASP A 157 2.98 4.55 -22.99
CA ASP A 157 3.44 3.36 -23.71
C ASP A 157 3.08 2.04 -22.98
N ILE A 158 2.94 2.07 -21.65
CA ILE A 158 2.58 0.91 -20.83
C ILE A 158 1.05 0.71 -20.76
N PHE A 159 0.25 1.75 -21.04
CA PHE A 159 -1.21 1.63 -21.01
C PHE A 159 -1.72 0.79 -22.17
N THR A 160 -2.31 -0.36 -21.85
CA THR A 160 -3.16 -1.10 -22.77
C THR A 160 -4.54 -0.43 -22.87
N GLY A 161 -5.32 -0.70 -23.92
CA GLY A 161 -6.67 -0.15 -24.05
C GLY A 161 -7.57 -0.48 -22.84
N LEU A 162 -7.91 0.53 -22.04
CA LEU A 162 -8.80 0.42 -20.88
C LEU A 162 -10.04 1.27 -21.12
N TYR A 163 -11.20 0.63 -21.18
CA TYR A 163 -12.48 1.28 -21.47
C TYR A 163 -13.40 1.19 -20.25
N GLY A 164 -14.08 2.28 -19.91
CA GLY A 164 -15.15 2.27 -18.93
C GLY A 164 -16.39 1.61 -19.51
N LEU A 165 -17.12 0.87 -18.68
CA LEU A 165 -18.45 0.33 -19.01
C LEU A 165 -19.59 1.27 -18.58
N ASP A 166 -19.23 2.43 -18.02
CA ASP A 166 -20.19 3.41 -17.55
C ASP A 166 -20.67 4.25 -18.73
N PHE A 167 -21.98 4.27 -18.93
CA PHE A 167 -22.62 5.40 -19.56
C PHE A 167 -22.68 6.51 -18.47
N ASP A 168 -22.18 7.72 -18.77
CA ASP A 168 -22.57 9.02 -18.17
C ASP A 168 -21.57 9.80 -17.27
N GLU A 169 -21.87 11.11 -17.18
CA GLU A 169 -21.14 12.35 -16.82
C GLU A 169 -20.50 12.48 -15.41
N PHE A 170 -20.49 11.44 -14.58
CA PHE A 170 -20.02 11.55 -13.18
C PHE A 170 -18.49 11.54 -12.98
N GLY A 171 -17.73 11.27 -14.04
CA GLY A 171 -16.27 11.31 -14.01
C GLY A 171 -15.68 12.71 -13.79
N ASP A 172 -16.44 13.75 -14.15
CA ASP A 172 -15.90 15.11 -14.30
C ASP A 172 -15.78 15.85 -12.95
N GLN A 173 -16.59 15.52 -11.94
CA GLN A 173 -16.54 16.19 -10.64
C GLN A 173 -15.31 15.83 -9.80
N ALA A 174 -14.88 14.56 -9.81
CA ALA A 174 -13.70 14.13 -9.07
C ALA A 174 -12.41 14.71 -9.66
N VAL A 175 -12.38 14.88 -10.99
CA VAL A 175 -11.30 15.54 -11.72
C VAL A 175 -11.26 17.03 -11.38
N GLN A 176 -12.42 17.71 -11.32
CA GLN A 176 -12.50 19.12 -10.95
C GLN A 176 -12.02 19.38 -9.51
N MET A 177 -12.36 18.51 -8.55
CA MET A 177 -11.87 18.63 -7.17
C MET A 177 -10.35 18.45 -7.04
N ALA A 178 -9.72 17.63 -7.90
CA ALA A 178 -8.27 17.48 -7.95
C ALA A 178 -7.59 18.71 -8.57
N LEU A 179 -8.24 19.35 -9.56
CA LEU A 179 -7.78 20.58 -10.21
C LEU A 179 -7.79 21.81 -9.29
N ASP A 180 -8.71 21.88 -8.35
CA ASP A 180 -8.87 23.06 -7.47
C ASP A 180 -7.81 23.12 -6.34
N ASN A 181 -7.01 22.07 -6.13
CA ASN A 181 -5.93 22.02 -5.13
C ASN A 181 -4.69 21.21 -5.61
N PRO A 182 -3.97 21.66 -6.66
CA PRO A 182 -2.82 20.94 -7.20
C PRO A 182 -1.60 20.95 -6.27
N ASP A 183 -1.52 21.92 -5.34
CA ASP A 183 -0.31 22.22 -4.56
C ASP A 183 -0.23 21.58 -3.17
N ARG A 184 -1.20 20.73 -2.76
CA ARG A 184 -1.15 20.12 -1.42
C ARG A 184 0.01 19.13 -1.22
N ASP A 185 0.56 18.59 -2.31
CA ASP A 185 1.67 17.62 -2.30
C ASP A 185 2.96 18.16 -2.95
N SER A 186 3.23 19.48 -2.83
CA SER A 186 4.57 20.05 -3.01
C SER A 186 5.57 19.61 -1.92
N GLN A 187 5.37 18.43 -1.34
CA GLN A 187 6.21 17.89 -0.29
C GLN A 187 7.51 17.35 -0.87
N LYS A 188 8.60 17.66 -0.19
CA LYS A 188 9.92 17.08 -0.43
C LYS A 188 9.81 15.56 -0.45
N ILE A 189 10.00 14.95 -1.63
CA ILE A 189 10.10 13.49 -1.76
C ILE A 189 11.31 13.03 -0.93
N LEU A 190 11.04 12.30 0.15
CA LEU A 190 12.10 11.81 1.05
C LEU A 190 12.74 10.53 0.49
N VAL A 191 11.93 9.63 -0.08
CA VAL A 191 12.40 8.38 -0.70
C VAL A 191 11.54 8.06 -1.91
N ASN A 192 12.17 7.85 -3.07
CA ASN A 192 11.56 7.30 -4.27
C ASN A 192 12.60 6.40 -4.97
N LYS A 193 12.42 5.07 -4.87
CA LYS A 193 13.40 4.08 -5.32
C LYS A 193 12.72 2.80 -5.81
N GLN A 194 13.27 2.20 -6.86
CA GLN A 194 13.01 0.80 -7.19
C GLN A 194 13.82 -0.09 -6.23
N VAL A 195 13.16 -1.04 -5.57
CA VAL A 195 13.79 -1.84 -4.50
C VAL A 195 13.98 -3.32 -4.85
N GLY A 196 13.39 -3.79 -5.96
CA GLY A 196 13.52 -5.18 -6.39
C GLY A 196 12.47 -5.53 -7.43
N HIS A 197 12.16 -6.82 -7.56
CA HIS A 197 11.19 -7.33 -8.53
C HIS A 197 10.47 -8.58 -7.99
N MET A 198 9.31 -8.90 -8.57
CA MET A 198 8.61 -10.15 -8.34
C MET A 198 8.04 -10.63 -9.66
N LEU A 199 8.41 -11.85 -10.08
CA LEU A 199 7.83 -12.50 -11.25
C LEU A 199 6.87 -13.60 -10.79
N ARG A 200 5.70 -13.66 -11.41
CA ARG A 200 4.70 -14.70 -11.21
C ARG A 200 4.45 -15.40 -12.53
N THR A 201 4.55 -16.71 -12.53
CA THR A 201 4.35 -17.56 -13.70
C THR A 201 3.10 -18.41 -13.50
N LYS A 202 2.31 -18.60 -14.56
CA LYS A 202 1.13 -19.48 -14.59
C LYS A 202 1.13 -20.30 -15.86
N ILE A 203 0.39 -21.40 -15.87
CA ILE A 203 0.13 -22.16 -17.10
C ILE A 203 -0.64 -21.26 -18.07
N SER A 204 -0.28 -21.29 -19.35
CA SER A 204 -0.86 -20.41 -20.37
C SER A 204 -2.38 -20.53 -20.52
N THR A 205 -2.95 -21.69 -20.18
CA THR A 205 -4.38 -21.96 -20.24
C THR A 205 -5.16 -21.49 -19.02
N ALA A 206 -4.49 -21.02 -17.97
CA ALA A 206 -5.15 -20.58 -16.74
C ALA A 206 -5.66 -19.13 -16.88
N ASN A 207 -6.93 -18.90 -16.55
CA ASN A 207 -7.52 -17.56 -16.56
C ASN A 207 -7.08 -16.71 -15.36
N GLU A 208 -6.76 -17.35 -14.23
CA GLU A 208 -6.25 -16.69 -13.02
C GLU A 208 -4.75 -16.96 -12.84
N GLY A 209 -4.06 -16.13 -12.04
CA GLY A 209 -2.61 -16.23 -11.82
C GLY A 209 -2.18 -15.96 -10.37
N GLY A 210 -3.12 -16.02 -9.43
CA GLY A 210 -2.82 -15.79 -8.02
C GLY A 210 -1.99 -16.94 -7.45
N VAL A 211 -0.81 -16.60 -6.91
CA VAL A 211 0.02 -17.59 -6.17
C VAL A 211 -0.71 -18.05 -4.91
N ALA A 212 -1.28 -17.12 -4.13
CA ALA A 212 -2.06 -17.44 -2.94
C ALA A 212 -3.35 -18.21 -3.26
N ALA A 213 -3.91 -18.03 -4.46
CA ALA A 213 -5.07 -18.79 -4.95
C ALA A 213 -4.69 -20.20 -5.48
N GLY A 214 -3.40 -20.55 -5.52
CA GLY A 214 -2.91 -21.86 -5.96
C GLY A 214 -2.82 -22.04 -7.49
N LEU A 215 -3.01 -20.97 -8.27
CA LEU A 215 -3.08 -21.03 -9.74
C LEU A 215 -1.82 -20.47 -10.43
N GLY A 216 -0.89 -19.91 -9.65
CA GLY A 216 0.41 -19.43 -10.13
C GLY A 216 1.55 -19.83 -9.21
N ALA A 217 2.78 -19.70 -9.69
CA ALA A 217 4.02 -19.91 -8.96
C ALA A 217 4.89 -18.65 -8.95
N LEU A 218 5.75 -18.54 -7.94
CA LEU A 218 6.81 -17.52 -7.91
C LEU A 218 7.95 -17.95 -8.84
N ASP A 219 8.56 -16.97 -9.51
CA ASP A 219 9.62 -17.20 -10.49
C ASP A 219 10.66 -16.07 -10.43
N SER A 220 11.71 -16.18 -11.24
CA SER A 220 12.76 -15.16 -11.39
C SER A 220 13.07 -14.91 -12.86
N PRO A 221 13.22 -13.64 -13.28
CA PRO A 221 13.53 -13.33 -14.66
C PRO A 221 14.95 -13.78 -15.01
N TYR A 222 15.09 -14.44 -16.16
CA TYR A 222 16.37 -14.66 -16.81
C TYR A 222 16.53 -13.66 -17.95
N LEU A 223 17.53 -12.78 -17.84
CA LEU A 223 17.79 -11.77 -18.87
C LEU A 223 18.46 -12.43 -20.07
N ILE A 224 17.91 -12.18 -21.26
CA ILE A 224 18.48 -12.57 -22.54
C ILE A 224 18.99 -11.32 -23.24
N ASP A 225 20.17 -11.43 -23.86
CA ASP A 225 20.82 -10.35 -24.61
C ASP A 225 20.19 -10.13 -26.00
#